data_AF-A0A7J6Q4B0-F1
#
_entry.id   AF-A0A7J6Q4B0-F1
#
_cell.length_a   1.000
_cell.length_b   1.000
_cell.length_c   1.000
_cell.angle_alpha   90.00
_cell.angle_beta   90.00
_cell.angle_gamma   90.00
#
_symmetry.space_group_name_H-M   'P 1'
#
loop_
_entity.id
_entity.type
_entity.pdbx_description
1 polymer ?
#
loop_
_entity_poly.entity_id
_entity_poly.type
_entity_poly.pdbx_seq_one_letter_code
_entity_poly.pdbx_strand_id
1 'polypeptide(L)'
;FSEGQIEATLEESIEHMATFVDGVLKKHPNLNKDVHLVGSSSSALIAAMVAERIVKSPGSSVDLKGVMLSSGVVGPYDIFYGSYKLATGRKLLPQEELDKMHDDLQKCKEEVSKCNANGPGGAPVP
;
A
#
# COMPACT_ATOMS: atom_id res chain seq x y z
N PHE A 1 -13.97 0.30 17.86
CA PHE A 1 -14.21 -0.55 16.68
C PHE A 1 -15.07 0.23 15.72
N SER A 2 -14.82 0.19 14.40
CA SER A 2 -15.56 1.02 13.43
C SER A 2 -17.04 0.64 13.43
N GLU A 3 -17.91 1.61 13.67
CA GLU A 3 -19.37 1.47 13.64
C GLU A 3 -19.98 1.91 12.29
N GLY A 4 -19.12 2.24 11.31
CA GLY A 4 -19.53 2.69 9.98
C GLY A 4 -19.76 1.55 8.98
N GLN A 5 -20.38 1.87 7.85
CA GLN A 5 -20.42 0.95 6.69
C GLN A 5 -19.00 0.58 6.27
N ILE A 6 -18.77 -0.71 6.03
CA ILE A 6 -17.54 -1.19 5.39
C ILE A 6 -17.60 -0.70 3.94
N GLU A 7 -16.57 0.01 3.49
CA GLU A 7 -16.52 0.48 2.10
C GLU A 7 -16.43 -0.69 1.11
N ALA A 8 -16.91 -0.50 -0.11
CA ALA A 8 -16.95 -1.57 -1.10
C ALA A 8 -15.59 -1.79 -1.78
N THR A 9 -14.71 -0.78 -1.76
CA THR A 9 -13.39 -0.80 -2.38
C THR A 9 -12.31 -0.18 -1.49
N LEU A 10 -11.06 -0.55 -1.74
CA LEU A 10 -9.92 0.04 -1.04
C LEU A 10 -9.84 1.55 -1.33
N GLU A 11 -10.09 1.97 -2.56
CA GLU A 11 -10.06 3.36 -3.01
C GLU A 11 -11.04 4.23 -2.23
N GLU A 12 -12.28 3.77 -2.04
CA GLU A 12 -13.29 4.45 -1.22
C GLU A 12 -12.84 4.54 0.25
N SER A 13 -12.31 3.46 0.81
CA SER A 13 -11.76 3.47 2.17
C SER A 13 -10.63 4.51 2.32
N ILE A 14 -9.73 4.61 1.33
CA ILE A 14 -8.64 5.59 1.33
C ILE A 14 -9.17 7.02 1.25
N GLU A 15 -10.17 7.28 0.42
CA GLU A 15 -10.80 8.60 0.30
C GLU A 15 -11.47 9.03 1.62
N HIS A 16 -12.22 8.13 2.25
CA HIS A 16 -12.83 8.39 3.56
C HIS A 16 -11.77 8.61 4.64
N MET A 17 -10.71 7.80 4.67
CA MET A 17 -9.62 7.98 5.62
C MET A 17 -8.89 9.31 5.43
N ALA A 18 -8.59 9.71 4.19
CA ALA A 18 -7.96 10.99 3.90
C ALA A 18 -8.85 12.17 4.33
N THR A 19 -10.14 12.10 4.04
CA THR A 19 -11.13 13.10 4.46
C THR A 19 -11.24 13.18 5.98
N PHE A 20 -11.24 12.03 6.65
CA PHE A 20 -11.26 11.95 8.11
C PHE A 20 -10.02 12.60 8.72
N VAL A 21 -8.82 12.24 8.24
CA VAL A 21 -7.55 12.79 8.72
C VAL A 21 -7.53 14.31 8.54
N ASP A 22 -7.87 14.81 7.35
CA ASP A 22 -7.93 16.25 7.08
C ASP A 22 -8.94 16.97 7.99
N GLY A 23 -10.13 16.39 8.18
CA GLY A 23 -11.16 16.92 9.06
C GLY A 23 -10.75 16.98 10.53
N VAL A 24 -10.09 15.94 11.05
CA VAL A 24 -9.57 15.89 12.42
C VAL A 24 -8.49 16.96 12.61
N LEU A 25 -7.53 17.05 11.69
CA LEU A 25 -6.41 17.98 11.79
C LEU A 25 -6.84 19.45 11.59
N LYS A 26 -7.88 19.70 10.78
CA LYS A 26 -8.53 21.01 10.70
C LYS A 26 -9.20 21.43 12.01
N LYS A 27 -9.87 20.50 12.69
CA LYS A 27 -10.50 20.76 14.00
C LYS A 27 -9.49 20.90 15.14
N HIS A 28 -8.33 20.26 15.01
CA HIS A 28 -7.27 20.24 16.01
C HIS A 28 -5.94 20.76 15.42
N PRO A 29 -5.82 22.06 15.12
CA PRO A 29 -4.66 22.62 14.42
C PRO A 29 -3.34 22.47 15.19
N ASN A 30 -3.40 22.26 16.50
CA ASN A 30 -2.24 21.93 17.32
C ASN A 30 -1.63 20.55 17.01
N LEU A 31 -2.42 19.63 16.48
CA LEU A 31 -1.97 18.30 16.03
C LEU A 31 -1.50 18.31 14.56
N ASN A 32 -1.82 19.37 13.83
CA ASN A 32 -1.46 19.54 12.42
C ASN A 32 -0.06 20.16 12.26
N LYS A 33 0.93 19.57 12.93
CA LYS A 33 2.33 19.96 12.86
C LYS A 33 3.16 18.71 12.69
N ASP A 34 4.00 18.70 11.66
CA ASP A 34 4.90 17.58 11.39
C ASP A 34 4.20 16.22 11.34
N VAL A 35 3.11 16.14 10.57
CA VAL A 35 2.27 14.94 10.51
C VAL A 35 3.01 13.83 9.76
N HIS A 36 3.07 12.65 10.36
CA HIS A 36 3.61 11.44 9.74
C HIS A 36 2.55 10.35 9.72
N LEU A 37 2.37 9.70 8.57
CA LEU A 37 1.53 8.50 8.48
C LEU A 37 2.40 7.26 8.62
N VAL A 38 2.06 6.44 9.61
CA VAL A 38 2.84 5.24 9.95
C VAL A 38 1.98 4.02 9.68
N GLY A 39 2.52 3.05 8.95
CA GLY A 39 1.83 1.81 8.62
C GLY A 39 2.75 0.61 8.69
N SER A 40 2.19 -0.54 9.06
CA SER A 40 2.85 -1.83 9.05
C SER A 40 1.99 -2.93 8.45
N SER A 41 2.60 -3.99 7.93
CA SER A 41 1.87 -5.07 7.25
C SER A 41 0.98 -4.50 6.12
N SER A 42 -0.31 -4.84 6.08
CA SER A 42 -1.27 -4.27 5.12
C SER A 42 -1.51 -2.77 5.30
N SER A 43 -1.42 -2.24 6.53
CA SER A 43 -1.62 -0.81 6.80
C SER A 43 -0.51 0.08 6.22
N ALA A 44 0.63 -0.51 5.82
CA ALA A 44 1.66 0.23 5.10
C ALA A 44 1.16 0.73 3.72
N LEU A 45 0.42 -0.12 2.99
CA LEU A 45 -0.20 0.29 1.73
C LEU A 45 -1.24 1.39 1.98
N ILE A 46 -2.07 1.23 3.01
CA ILE A 46 -3.07 2.23 3.40
C ILE A 46 -2.40 3.58 3.74
N ALA A 47 -1.35 3.58 4.56
CA ALA A 47 -0.63 4.79 4.94
C ALA A 47 -0.03 5.50 3.71
N ALA A 48 0.52 4.74 2.75
CA ALA A 48 1.04 5.28 1.50
C ALA A 48 -0.07 5.90 0.64
N MET A 49 -1.19 5.20 0.46
CA MET A 49 -2.32 5.68 -0.37
C MET A 49 -3.04 6.88 0.26
N VAL A 50 -3.22 6.91 1.59
CA VAL A 50 -3.78 8.07 2.30
C VAL A 50 -2.85 9.28 2.15
N ALA A 51 -1.54 9.09 2.31
CA ALA A 51 -0.55 10.15 2.10
C ALA A 51 -0.64 10.73 0.68
N GLU A 52 -0.69 9.85 -0.32
CA GLU A 52 -0.86 10.25 -1.72
C GLU A 52 -2.14 11.06 -1.93
N ARG A 53 -3.27 10.61 -1.37
CA ARG A 53 -4.56 11.30 -1.49
C ARG A 53 -4.54 12.67 -0.82
N ILE A 54 -3.89 12.80 0.34
CA ILE A 54 -3.71 14.08 1.04
C ILE A 54 -2.88 15.05 0.19
N VAL A 55 -1.74 14.60 -0.34
CA VAL A 55 -0.85 15.43 -1.19
C VAL A 55 -1.55 15.89 -2.47
N LYS A 56 -2.37 15.01 -3.07
CA LYS A 56 -3.09 15.32 -4.32
C LYS A 56 -4.38 16.11 -4.12
N SER A 57 -4.88 16.28 -2.89
CA SER A 57 -6.17 16.92 -2.63
C SER A 57 -6.05 18.45 -2.63
N PRO A 58 -6.63 19.16 -3.62
CA PRO A 58 -6.61 20.62 -3.64
C PRO A 58 -7.49 21.17 -2.50
N GLY A 59 -6.85 21.60 -1.41
CA GLY A 59 -7.54 22.10 -0.21
C GLY A 59 -7.32 21.29 1.06
N SER A 60 -6.50 20.23 1.01
CA SER A 60 -5.98 19.67 2.26
C SER A 60 -5.04 20.68 2.92
N SER A 61 -5.23 20.86 4.23
CA SER A 61 -4.35 21.72 5.04
C SER A 61 -3.38 20.92 5.89
N VAL A 62 -3.31 19.60 5.68
CA VAL A 62 -2.47 18.70 6.48
C VAL A 62 -0.99 19.00 6.24
N ASP A 63 -0.26 19.27 7.31
CA ASP A 63 1.20 19.47 7.27
C ASP A 63 1.94 18.13 7.24
N LEU A 64 1.72 17.37 6.16
CA LEU A 64 2.31 16.04 5.98
C LEU A 64 3.81 16.14 5.68
N LYS A 65 4.65 15.51 6.50
CA LYS A 65 6.11 15.47 6.33
C LYS A 65 6.63 14.18 5.74
N GLY A 66 5.91 13.08 5.95
CA GLY A 66 6.32 11.81 5.37
C GLY A 66 5.50 10.62 5.80
N VAL A 67 5.92 9.47 5.31
CA VAL A 67 5.36 8.16 5.61
C VAL A 67 6.44 7.25 6.18
N MET A 68 6.08 6.44 7.18
CA MET A 68 6.95 5.39 7.72
C MET A 68 6.28 4.04 7.52
N LEU A 69 6.89 3.19 6.69
CA LEU A 69 6.35 1.90 6.30
C LEU A 69 7.23 0.79 6.86
N SER A 70 6.70 -0.03 7.77
CA SER A 70 7.45 -1.09 8.44
C SER A 70 6.91 -2.46 8.07
N SER A 71 7.75 -3.35 7.53
CA SER A 71 7.35 -4.70 7.12
C SER A 71 6.04 -4.71 6.30
N GLY A 72 5.94 -3.75 5.38
CA GLY A 72 4.70 -3.43 4.68
C GLY A 72 4.50 -4.25 3.41
N VAL A 73 3.27 -4.68 3.14
CA VAL A 73 2.89 -5.28 1.85
C VAL A 73 2.42 -4.18 0.92
N VAL A 74 3.36 -3.53 0.24
CA VAL A 74 3.07 -2.38 -0.65
C VAL A 74 3.03 -2.80 -2.12
N GLY A 75 3.75 -3.88 -2.49
CA GLY A 75 3.72 -4.49 -3.81
C GLY A 75 3.64 -6.02 -3.68
N PRO A 76 2.58 -6.69 -4.17
CA PRO A 76 2.43 -8.13 -4.01
C PRO A 76 3.57 -8.91 -4.65
N TYR A 77 4.06 -8.46 -5.82
CA TYR A 77 5.23 -9.03 -6.49
C TYR A 77 6.51 -8.88 -5.64
N ASP A 78 6.79 -7.68 -5.14
CA ASP A 78 8.05 -7.39 -4.42
C ASP A 78 8.17 -8.19 -3.12
N ILE A 79 7.05 -8.42 -2.42
CA ILE A 79 7.02 -9.27 -1.23
C ILE A 79 7.35 -10.73 -1.57
N PHE A 80 6.77 -11.25 -2.65
CA PHE A 80 7.04 -12.63 -3.07
C PHE A 80 8.49 -12.79 -3.56
N TYR A 81 8.99 -11.82 -4.34
CA TYR A 81 10.39 -11.74 -4.75
C TYR A 81 11.35 -11.69 -3.56
N GLY A 82 11.11 -10.82 -2.59
CA GLY A 82 11.92 -10.70 -1.38
C GLY A 82 11.94 -12.00 -0.58
N SER A 83 10.80 -12.68 -0.47
CA SER A 83 10.68 -13.98 0.20
C SER A 83 11.51 -15.06 -0.49
N TYR A 84 11.45 -15.15 -1.82
CA TYR A 84 12.29 -16.07 -2.61
C TYR A 84 13.78 -15.78 -2.43
N LYS A 85 14.20 -14.51 -2.50
CA LYS A 85 15.61 -14.12 -2.33
C LYS A 85 16.12 -14.45 -0.94
N LEU A 86 15.30 -14.23 0.09
CA LEU A 86 15.64 -14.55 1.47
C LEU A 86 15.74 -16.07 1.68
N ALA A 87 14.77 -16.84 1.18
CA ALA A 87 14.78 -18.30 1.25
C ALA A 87 16.00 -18.92 0.54
N THR A 88 16.32 -18.41 -0.66
CA THR A 88 17.48 -18.85 -1.45
C THR A 88 18.79 -18.47 -0.75
N GLY A 89 18.97 -17.20 -0.38
CA GLY A 89 20.22 -16.69 0.18
C GLY A 89 20.56 -17.28 1.54
N ARG A 90 19.54 -17.66 2.32
CA ARG A 90 19.71 -18.28 3.65
C ARG A 90 19.52 -19.80 3.64
N LYS A 91 19.28 -20.42 2.47
CA LYS A 91 19.04 -21.87 2.31
C LYS A 91 17.97 -22.39 3.27
N LEU A 92 16.85 -21.67 3.35
CA LEU A 92 15.77 -21.98 4.28
C LEU A 92 14.88 -23.13 3.82
N LEU A 93 14.91 -23.45 2.53
CA LEU A 93 14.04 -24.44 1.90
C LEU A 93 14.85 -25.39 1.01
N PRO A 94 14.34 -26.62 0.76
CA PRO A 94 14.88 -27.52 -0.25
C PRO A 94 14.88 -26.88 -1.65
N GLN A 95 15.79 -27.33 -2.52
CA GLN A 95 15.92 -26.80 -3.88
C GLN A 95 14.62 -26.92 -4.69
N GLU A 96 13.90 -28.04 -4.56
CA GLU A 96 12.62 -28.27 -5.23
C GLU A 96 11.58 -27.17 -4.91
N GLU A 97 11.51 -26.73 -3.64
CA GLU A 97 10.63 -25.64 -3.23
C GLU A 97 11.12 -24.29 -3.76
N LEU A 98 12.43 -24.06 -3.83
CA LEU A 98 13.00 -22.84 -4.41
C LEU A 98 12.73 -22.74 -5.91
N ASP A 99 12.83 -23.85 -6.63
CA ASP A 99 12.54 -23.91 -8.07
C ASP A 99 11.06 -23.61 -8.33
N LYS A 100 10.17 -24.21 -7.53
CA LYS A 100 8.74 -23.91 -7.57
C LYS A 100 8.43 -22.44 -7.25
N MET A 101 9.04 -21.88 -6.21
CA MET A 101 8.89 -20.47 -5.87
C MET A 101 9.34 -19.56 -7.02
N HIS A 102 10.43 -19.91 -7.70
CA HIS A 102 10.93 -19.16 -8.86
C HIS A 102 9.94 -19.18 -10.03
N ASP A 103 9.38 -20.35 -10.35
CA ASP A 103 8.40 -20.50 -11.42
C ASP A 103 7.09 -19.73 -11.12
N ASP A 104 6.61 -19.81 -9.87
CA ASP A 104 5.44 -19.05 -9.43
C ASP A 104 5.70 -17.55 -9.42
N LEU A 105 6.95 -17.12 -9.26
CA LEU A 105 7.36 -15.71 -9.34
C LEU A 105 7.15 -15.12 -10.73
N GLN A 106 7.42 -15.89 -11.78
CA GLN A 106 7.18 -15.44 -13.16
C GLN A 106 5.68 -15.27 -13.43
N LYS A 107 4.87 -16.25 -12.99
CA LYS A 107 3.40 -16.16 -13.09
C LYS A 107 2.87 -14.94 -12.30
N CYS A 108 3.36 -14.75 -11.09
CA CYS A 108 2.99 -13.60 -10.26
C CYS A 108 3.30 -12.27 -10.96
N LYS A 109 4.48 -12.16 -11.60
CA LYS A 109 4.85 -10.97 -12.37
C LYS A 109 3.84 -10.65 -13.48
N GLU A 110 3.45 -11.66 -14.24
CA GLU A 110 2.50 -11.51 -15.34
C GLU A 110 1.11 -11.11 -14.85
N GLU A 111 0.60 -11.78 -13.82
CA GLU A 111 -0.72 -11.47 -13.24
C GLU A 111 -0.76 -10.09 -12.60
N VAL A 112 0.29 -9.69 -11.87
CA VAL A 112 0.41 -8.33 -11.33
C VAL A 112 0.51 -7.31 -12.47
N SER A 113 1.23 -7.60 -13.55
CA SER A 113 1.28 -6.71 -14.72
C SER A 113 -0.09 -6.54 -15.38
N LYS A 114 -0.87 -7.62 -15.52
CA LYS A 114 -2.25 -7.57 -16.04
C LYS A 114 -3.16 -6.77 -15.10
N CYS A 115 -3.05 -7.00 -13.80
CA CYS A 115 -3.81 -6.26 -12.79
C CYS A 115 -3.51 -4.76 -12.86
N ASN A 116 -2.22 -4.38 -12.91
CA ASN A 116 -1.80 -2.99 -13.00
C ASN A 116 -2.23 -2.31 -14.32
N ALA A 117 -2.21 -3.03 -15.44
CA ALA A 117 -2.69 -2.50 -16.72
C ALA A 117 -4.19 -2.19 -16.71
N ASN A 118 -4.97 -2.92 -15.92
CA ASN A 118 -6.40 -2.71 -15.74
C ASN A 118 -6.73 -1.79 -14.54
N GLY A 119 -5.70 -1.33 -13.81
CA GLY A 119 -5.85 -0.47 -12.64
C GLY A 119 -5.95 1.02 -12.99
N PRO A 120 -6.25 1.88 -11.99
CA PRO A 120 -6.34 3.32 -12.19
C PRO A 120 -5.01 3.90 -12.69
N GLY A 121 -4.94 4.31 -13.97
CA GLY A 121 -3.75 4.87 -14.61
C GLY A 121 -3.07 3.97 -15.67
N GLY A 122 -3.56 2.75 -15.88
CA GLY A 122 -3.16 1.92 -17.03
C GLY A 122 -3.80 2.40 -18.34
N ALA A 123 -3.07 2.30 -19.45
CA ALA A 123 -3.69 2.44 -20.78
C ALA A 123 -4.62 1.23 -21.00
N PRO A 124 -5.86 1.42 -21.50
CA PRO A 124 -6.74 0.29 -21.78
C PRO A 124 -6.04 -0.67 -22.73
N VAL A 125 -5.97 -1.95 -22.37
CA VAL A 125 -5.57 -2.99 -23.31
C VAL A 125 -6.71 -3.12 -24.34
N PRO A 126 -6.42 -3.06 -25.66
CA PRO A 126 -7.44 -3.22 -26.70
C PRO A 126 -8.08 -4.61 -26.70
#